data_AF-A0A7L0XXY3-F1
#
_entry.id   AF-A0A7L0XXY3-F1
#
_cell.length_a   1.000
_cell.length_b   1.000
_cell.length_c   1.000
_cell.angle_alpha   90.00
_cell.angle_beta   90.00
_cell.angle_gamma   90.00
#
_symmetry.space_group_name_H-M   'P 1'
#
loop_
_entity.id
_entity.type
_entity.pdbx_description
1 polymer ?
#
loop_
_entity_poly.entity_id
_entity_poly.type
_entity_poly.pdbx_seq_one_letter_code
_entity_poly.pdbx_strand_id
1 'polypeptide(L)'
;QMSCQPSLVSAKVGDTVKIPCSGSSYNYGWFQQKVPGSAPVTVIYANSNRPSDIPSRFSGSVSGNTGTLTITGVQAEDEAVYFCGSYDSSSGGYGMWCQK
;
A
#
# COMPACT_ATOMS: atom_id res chain seq x y z
N GLN A 1 16.18 -15.52 1.11
CA GLN A 1 15.46 -14.94 2.26
C GLN A 1 15.25 -13.47 1.96
N MET A 2 14.03 -13.08 1.58
CA MET A 2 13.69 -11.68 1.32
C MET A 2 13.54 -10.98 2.69
N SER A 3 14.54 -10.19 3.11
CA SER A 3 14.46 -9.45 4.38
C SER A 3 13.58 -8.22 4.19
N CYS A 4 12.34 -8.27 4.68
CA CYS A 4 11.46 -7.11 4.80
C CYS A 4 11.73 -6.47 6.16
N GLN A 5 12.29 -5.26 6.23
CA GLN A 5 12.19 -4.46 7.45
C GLN A 5 10.95 -3.57 7.31
N PRO A 6 9.82 -3.93 7.96
CA PRO A 6 8.63 -3.10 7.87
C PRO A 6 8.91 -1.74 8.50
N SER A 7 8.69 -0.66 7.75
CA SER A 7 8.63 0.67 8.33
C SER A 7 7.43 0.74 9.26
N LEU A 8 7.67 0.99 10.54
CA LEU A 8 6.60 1.19 11.51
C LEU A 8 6.13 2.64 11.45
N VAL A 9 4.84 2.83 11.18
CA VAL A 9 4.19 4.13 11.21
C VAL A 9 3.18 4.12 12.35
N SER A 10 3.35 5.04 13.31
CA SER A 10 2.39 5.24 14.39
C SER A 10 1.46 6.40 14.04
N ALA A 11 0.15 6.22 14.25
CA ALA A 11 -0.87 7.22 13.98
C ALA A 11 -1.99 7.15 15.01
N LYS A 12 -2.66 8.27 15.26
CA LYS A 12 -3.84 8.36 16.10
C LYS A 12 -5.10 8.31 15.24
N VAL A 13 -6.22 7.94 15.88
CA VAL A 13 -7.53 8.03 15.24
C VAL A 13 -7.78 9.47 14.80
N GLY A 14 -8.19 9.65 13.54
CA GLY A 14 -8.40 10.95 12.93
C GLY A 14 -7.19 11.50 12.16
N ASP A 15 -5.99 10.94 12.33
CA ASP A 15 -4.79 11.41 11.62
C ASP A 15 -4.89 11.14 10.11
N THR A 16 -4.03 11.83 9.36
CA THR A 16 -3.74 11.49 7.97
C THR A 16 -2.37 10.86 7.88
N VAL A 17 -2.31 9.64 7.36
CA VAL A 17 -1.07 8.88 7.19
C VAL A 17 -0.73 8.75 5.71
N LYS A 18 0.56 8.84 5.39
CA LYS A 18 1.11 8.60 4.06
C LYS A 18 2.10 7.44 4.11
N ILE A 19 1.87 6.43 3.29
CA ILE A 19 2.72 5.23 3.18
C ILE A 19 3.33 5.25 1.77
N PRO A 20 4.58 5.72 1.62
CA PRO A 20 5.24 5.77 0.33
C PRO A 20 5.57 4.36 -0.17
N CYS A 21 5.73 4.24 -1.48
CA CYS A 21 6.25 3.07 -2.15
C CYS A 21 7.18 3.49 -3.28
N SER A 22 8.49 3.33 -3.09
CA SER A 22 9.48 3.57 -4.15
C SER A 22 9.75 2.30 -4.94
N GLY A 23 9.80 2.43 -6.27
CA GLY A 23 10.13 1.33 -7.17
C GLY A 23 10.61 1.83 -8.53
N SER A 24 10.99 0.90 -9.41
CA SER A 24 11.43 1.21 -10.79
C SER A 24 10.27 1.39 -11.79
N SER A 25 9.02 1.37 -11.32
CA SER A 25 7.82 1.36 -12.16
C SER A 25 6.94 2.59 -11.91
N TYR A 26 5.90 2.74 -12.74
CA TYR A 26 4.90 3.80 -12.67
C TYR A 26 3.50 3.28 -12.33
N ASN A 27 3.36 1.97 -12.07
CA ASN A 27 2.09 1.34 -11.72
C ASN A 27 2.21 0.64 -10.37
N TYR A 28 1.56 1.18 -9.35
CA TYR A 28 1.61 0.75 -7.96
C TYR A 28 0.27 0.19 -7.49
N GLY A 29 0.35 -0.78 -6.59
CA GLY A 29 -0.78 -1.29 -5.82
C GLY A 29 -0.43 -1.42 -4.34
N TRP A 30 -1.44 -1.34 -3.49
CA TRP A 30 -1.32 -1.51 -2.05
C TRP A 30 -2.28 -2.58 -1.54
N PHE A 31 -1.78 -3.36 -0.59
CA PHE A 31 -2.48 -4.48 0.00
C PHE A 31 -2.42 -4.39 1.52
N GLN A 32 -3.54 -4.66 2.19
CA GLN A 32 -3.65 -4.65 3.65
C GLN A 32 -3.75 -6.08 4.17
N GLN A 33 -2.88 -6.43 5.12
CA GLN A 33 -2.95 -7.68 5.87
C GLN A 33 -3.13 -7.36 7.35
N LYS A 34 -4.34 -7.64 7.87
CA LYS A 34 -4.67 -7.40 9.27
C LYS A 34 -4.18 -8.52 10.19
N VAL A 35 -4.20 -9.76 9.69
CA VAL A 35 -3.81 -10.95 10.47
C VAL A 35 -2.57 -11.58 9.84
N PRO A 36 -1.46 -11.75 10.60
CA PRO A 36 -0.28 -12.45 10.09
C PRO A 36 -0.66 -13.82 9.51
N GLY A 37 -0.28 -14.07 8.26
CA GLY A 37 -0.59 -15.32 7.55
C GLY A 37 -1.94 -15.35 6.82
N SER A 38 -2.78 -14.31 6.93
CA SER A 38 -3.99 -14.19 6.11
C SER A 38 -3.67 -13.70 4.69
N ALA A 39 -4.58 -13.93 3.75
CA ALA A 39 -4.49 -13.30 2.44
C ALA A 39 -4.57 -11.76 2.58
N PRO A 40 -3.68 -10.98 1.95
CA PRO A 40 -3.82 -9.54 1.88
C PRO A 40 -5.04 -9.12 1.03
N VAL A 41 -5.70 -8.04 1.41
CA VAL A 41 -6.80 -7.42 0.66
C VAL A 41 -6.27 -6.26 -0.15
N THR A 42 -6.69 -6.13 -1.42
CA THR A 42 -6.29 -5.00 -2.26
C THR A 42 -6.99 -3.73 -1.78
N VAL A 43 -6.22 -2.68 -1.51
CA VAL A 43 -6.73 -1.37 -1.06
C VAL A 43 -6.73 -0.36 -2.19
N ILE A 44 -5.64 -0.31 -2.96
CA ILE A 44 -5.47 0.53 -4.14
C ILE A 44 -4.79 -0.30 -5.22
N TYR A 45 -5.23 -0.16 -6.47
CA TYR A 45 -4.62 -0.76 -7.65
C TYR A 45 -4.48 0.29 -8.75
N ALA A 46 -3.63 0.01 -9.74
CA ALA A 46 -3.39 0.91 -10.87
C ALA A 46 -3.19 2.38 -10.43
N ASN A 47 -2.33 2.60 -9.44
CA ASN A 47 -1.94 3.88 -8.84
C ASN A 47 -2.98 4.59 -7.96
N SER A 48 -4.24 4.65 -8.38
CA SER A 48 -5.27 5.46 -7.70
C SER A 48 -6.65 4.82 -7.68
N ASN A 49 -6.84 3.70 -8.37
CA ASN A 49 -8.12 3.03 -8.37
C ASN A 49 -8.33 2.30 -7.04
N ARG A 50 -9.52 2.45 -6.48
CA ARG A 50 -9.92 1.87 -5.21
C ARG A 50 -11.09 0.90 -5.44
N PRO A 51 -11.03 -0.35 -4.95
CA PRO A 51 -12.19 -1.24 -4.98
C PRO A 51 -13.39 -0.62 -4.27
N SER A 52 -14.61 -0.94 -4.70
CA SER A 52 -15.84 -0.28 -4.22
C SER A 52 -16.18 -0.56 -2.75
N ASP A 53 -15.68 -1.67 -2.21
CA ASP A 53 -15.80 -2.09 -0.82
C ASP A 53 -14.75 -1.46 0.11
N ILE A 54 -13.76 -0.76 -0.46
CA ILE A 54 -12.73 -0.07 0.32
C ILE A 54 -13.18 1.38 0.62
N PRO A 55 -13.11 1.82 1.90
CA PRO A 55 -13.59 3.14 2.32
C PRO A 55 -12.96 4.31 1.57
N SER A 56 -13.74 5.39 1.42
CA SER A 56 -13.31 6.58 0.66
C SER A 56 -12.10 7.31 1.21
N ARG A 57 -11.77 7.07 2.48
CA ARG A 57 -10.56 7.58 3.15
C ARG A 57 -9.23 7.08 2.59
N PHE A 58 -9.23 5.95 1.88
CA PHE A 58 -8.03 5.42 1.23
C PHE A 58 -7.86 6.05 -0.16
N SER A 59 -6.66 6.51 -0.49
CA SER A 59 -6.37 7.06 -1.82
C SER A 59 -4.93 6.79 -2.22
N GLY A 60 -4.69 6.63 -3.52
CA GLY A 60 -3.36 6.45 -4.08
C GLY A 60 -2.95 7.60 -4.96
N SER A 61 -1.66 7.94 -4.95
CA SER A 61 -1.05 8.93 -5.84
C SER A 61 0.35 8.48 -6.27
N VAL A 62 0.87 9.06 -7.35
CA VAL A 62 2.22 8.81 -7.84
C VAL A 62 2.90 10.12 -8.19
N SER A 63 4.14 10.27 -7.75
CA SER A 63 5.03 11.38 -8.11
C SER A 63 6.38 10.80 -8.51
N GLY A 64 6.76 10.96 -9.78
CA GLY A 64 7.97 10.34 -10.34
C GLY A 64 7.93 8.81 -10.19
N ASN A 65 8.89 8.27 -9.43
CA ASN A 65 9.05 6.84 -9.15
C ASN A 65 8.59 6.44 -7.74
N THR A 66 7.74 7.26 -7.12
CA THR A 66 7.22 6.99 -5.79
C THR A 66 5.69 7.05 -5.81
N GLY A 67 5.08 5.90 -5.54
CA GLY A 67 3.66 5.83 -5.19
C GLY A 67 3.45 6.24 -3.73
N THR A 68 2.27 6.73 -3.38
CA THR A 68 1.89 7.00 -1.98
C THR A 68 0.46 6.56 -1.73
N LEU A 69 0.26 5.70 -0.74
CA LEU A 69 -1.05 5.45 -0.14
C LEU A 69 -1.31 6.52 0.92
N THR A 70 -2.44 7.20 0.84
CA THR A 70 -2.90 8.14 1.85
C THR A 70 -4.16 7.60 2.51
N ILE A 71 -4.16 7.56 3.84
CA ILE A 71 -5.31 7.20 4.67
C ILE A 71 -5.69 8.45 5.45
N THR A 72 -6.84 9.05 5.14
CA THR A 72 -7.35 10.24 5.86
C THR A 72 -8.33 9.84 6.95
N GLY A 73 -8.20 10.39 8.15
CA GLY A 73 -9.11 10.03 9.24
C GLY A 73 -8.95 8.55 9.63
N VAL A 74 -7.71 8.16 9.94
CA VAL A 74 -7.35 6.80 10.40
C VAL A 74 -8.33 6.31 11.46
N GLN A 75 -8.71 5.05 11.37
CA GLN A 75 -9.58 4.36 12.34
C GLN A 75 -8.83 3.20 13.00
N ALA A 76 -9.36 2.67 14.10
CA ALA A 76 -8.74 1.54 14.81
C ALA A 76 -8.62 0.30 13.91
N GLU A 77 -9.56 0.11 12.99
CA GLU A 77 -9.57 -1.03 12.07
C GLU A 77 -8.52 -0.91 10.96
N ASP A 78 -7.83 0.22 10.84
CA ASP A 78 -6.77 0.46 9.86
C ASP A 78 -5.40 -0.03 10.33
N GLU A 79 -5.27 -0.46 11.60
CA GLU A 79 -4.08 -1.10 12.14
C GLU A 79 -3.82 -2.44 11.42
N ALA A 80 -2.76 -2.47 10.61
CA ALA A 80 -2.43 -3.59 9.75
C ALA A 80 -1.00 -3.49 9.22
N VAL A 81 -0.51 -4.58 8.63
CA VAL A 81 0.66 -4.52 7.74
C VAL A 81 0.18 -4.11 6.34
N TYR A 82 0.81 -3.08 5.79
CA TYR A 82 0.58 -2.64 4.42
C TYR A 82 1.74 -3.04 3.53
N PHE A 83 1.44 -3.74 2.45
CA PHE A 83 2.38 -4.06 1.39
C PHE A 83 2.12 -3.16 0.19
N CYS A 84 3.18 -2.85 -0.54
CA CYS A 84 3.04 -2.29 -1.86
C CYS A 84 3.70 -3.20 -2.90
N GLY A 85 3.20 -3.14 -4.11
CA GLY A 85 3.78 -3.82 -5.26
C GLY A 85 3.79 -2.88 -6.45
N SER A 86 4.59 -3.23 -7.45
CA SER A 86 4.57 -2.52 -8.72
C SER A 86 4.48 -3.48 -9.89
N TYR A 87 3.84 -3.03 -10.97
CA TYR A 87 3.79 -3.82 -12.20
C TYR A 87 5.19 -3.86 -12.79
N ASP A 88 5.71 -5.07 -12.92
CA ASP A 88 6.98 -5.33 -13.57
C ASP A 88 6.67 -5.86 -14.98
N SER A 89 6.91 -5.01 -15.98
CA SER A 89 6.68 -5.33 -17.38
C SER A 89 7.61 -6.44 -17.88
N SER A 90 8.72 -6.71 -17.20
CA SER A 90 9.64 -7.80 -17.56
C SER A 90 9.11 -9.17 -17.15
N SER A 91 8.28 -9.24 -16.10
CA SER A 91 7.64 -10.48 -15.62
C SER A 91 6.16 -10.61 -16.00
N GLY A 92 5.56 -9.59 -16.62
CA GLY A 92 4.17 -9.61 -17.08
C GLY A 92 3.14 -9.62 -15.96
N GLY A 93 3.50 -9.16 -14.75
CA GLY A 93 2.65 -9.20 -13.57
C GLY A 93 3.05 -8.20 -12.48
N TYR A 94 2.26 -8.17 -11.40
CA TYR A 94 2.60 -7.38 -10.22
C TYR A 94 3.66 -8.13 -9.39
N GLY A 95 4.87 -7.58 -9.33
CA GLY A 95 5.86 -7.97 -8.34
C GLY A 95 5.52 -7.30 -7.01
N MET A 96 5.28 -8.09 -5.96
CA MET A 96 5.18 -7.57 -4.60
C MET A 96 6.59 -7.40 -4.04
N TRP A 97 6.99 -6.16 -3.75
CA TRP A 97 8.32 -5.86 -3.24
C TRP A 97 8.19 -5.28 -1.84
N CYS A 98 8.96 -5.82 -0.91
CA CYS A 98 9.08 -5.24 0.41
C CYS A 98 9.81 -3.90 0.33
N GLN A 99 9.24 -2.86 0.95
CA GLN A 99 9.96 -1.61 1.26
C GLN A 99 11.28 -1.97 1.97
N LYS A 100 12.38 -1.38 1.52
CA LYS A 100 13.65 -1.36 2.27
C LYS A 100 13.74 -0.08 3.05
#